data_AF-A0A2I1HKF2-F1
#
_entry.id   AF-A0A2I1HKF2-F1
#
_cell.length_a   1.000
_cell.length_b   1.000
_cell.length_c   1.000
_cell.angle_alpha   90.00
_cell.angle_beta   90.00
_cell.angle_gamma   90.00
#
_symmetry.space_group_name_H-M   'P 1'
#
loop_
_entity.id
_entity.type
_entity.pdbx_description
1 polymer ?
#
loop_
_entity_poly.entity_id
_entity_poly.type
_entity_poly.pdbx_seq_one_letter_code
_entity_poly.pdbx_strand_id
1 'polypeptide(L)'
;MRRDLPQQQRARREIKFVNLIQGDLPIRDFYEQVRHSGQLLGFGREVIAHQFYRGLNEENTLEAQRSRDDRDVEQLVDNLERLERTKAEMGALSRRKTSYYLDPPKETKTPQEPVTLQTSADVEQLLKQQADVFQKQIRDLQKKTDSS
;
A
#
# COMPACT_ATOMS: atom_id res chain seq x y z
N MET A 1 -28.55 4.42 -40.89
CA MET A 1 -27.38 3.52 -40.74
C MET A 1 -26.21 4.34 -40.21
N ARG A 2 -25.76 4.14 -38.97
CA ARG A 2 -24.51 4.76 -38.47
C ARG A 2 -23.34 4.05 -39.15
N ARG A 3 -22.56 4.78 -39.96
CA ARG A 3 -21.31 4.28 -40.54
C ARG A 3 -20.21 4.50 -39.52
N ASP A 4 -19.79 3.45 -38.84
CA ASP A 4 -18.56 3.50 -38.03
C ASP A 4 -17.37 3.69 -38.98
N LEU A 5 -16.49 4.66 -38.67
CA LEU A 5 -15.32 4.95 -39.51
C LEU A 5 -14.43 3.69 -39.61
N PRO A 6 -13.77 3.43 -40.77
CA PRO A 6 -12.90 2.27 -40.95
C PRO A 6 -11.84 2.11 -39.84
N GLN A 7 -11.38 3.22 -39.26
CA GLN A 7 -10.41 3.25 -38.17
C GLN A 7 -10.98 2.72 -36.84
N GLN A 8 -12.23 3.02 -36.51
CA GLN A 8 -12.90 2.48 -35.32
C GLN A 8 -13.12 0.97 -35.44
N GLN A 9 -13.45 0.49 -36.65
CA GLN A 9 -13.59 -0.94 -36.89
C GLN A 9 -12.27 -1.72 -36.79
N ARG A 10 -11.14 -1.11 -37.15
CA ARG A 10 -9.82 -1.71 -36.94
C ARG A 10 -9.49 -1.79 -35.45
N ALA A 11 -9.63 -0.67 -34.72
CA ALA A 11 -9.39 -0.63 -33.28
C ALA A 11 -10.20 -1.68 -32.52
N ARG A 12 -11.49 -1.85 -32.86
CA ARG A 12 -12.36 -2.89 -32.27
C ARG A 12 -11.83 -4.32 -32.40
N ARG A 13 -11.23 -4.67 -33.55
CA ARG A 13 -10.72 -6.04 -33.81
C ARG A 13 -9.47 -6.36 -33.02
N GLU A 14 -8.73 -5.34 -32.60
CA GLU A 14 -7.46 -5.47 -31.89
C GLU A 14 -7.64 -5.49 -30.37
N ILE A 15 -8.76 -4.98 -29.86
CA ILE A 15 -9.04 -4.95 -28.42
C ILE A 15 -9.24 -6.37 -27.87
N LYS A 16 -8.29 -6.79 -27.04
CA LYS A 16 -8.40 -8.01 -26.23
C LYS A 16 -8.96 -7.67 -24.86
N PHE A 17 -10.24 -7.28 -24.82
CA PHE A 17 -10.91 -6.73 -23.64
C PHE A 17 -10.75 -7.60 -22.39
N VAL A 18 -10.91 -8.92 -22.54
CA VAL A 18 -10.80 -9.91 -21.45
C VAL A 18 -9.37 -10.03 -20.90
N ASN A 19 -8.37 -9.57 -21.64
CA ASN A 19 -6.96 -9.63 -21.25
C ASN A 19 -6.47 -8.32 -20.63
N LEU A 20 -7.35 -7.32 -20.45
CA LEU A 20 -6.99 -6.08 -19.77
C LEU A 20 -6.75 -6.35 -18.29
N ILE A 21 -5.54 -6.05 -17.84
CA ILE A 21 -5.10 -6.12 -16.44
C ILE A 21 -4.44 -4.79 -16.08
N GLN A 22 -4.51 -4.39 -14.81
CA GLN A 22 -3.97 -3.13 -14.31
C GLN A 22 -2.45 -3.10 -14.41
N GLY A 23 -1.76 -4.15 -13.93
CA GLY A 23 -0.31 -4.14 -13.81
C GLY A 23 0.16 -2.96 -12.95
N ASP A 24 1.10 -2.18 -13.49
CA ASP A 24 1.67 -0.98 -12.85
C ASP A 24 0.90 0.32 -13.21
N LEU A 25 -0.20 0.22 -13.98
CA LEU A 25 -0.97 1.41 -14.34
C LEU A 25 -1.67 2.00 -13.11
N PRO A 26 -1.73 3.35 -13.01
CA PRO A 26 -2.59 4.02 -12.04
C PRO A 26 -4.04 3.55 -12.18
N ILE A 27 -4.76 3.44 -11.06
CA ILE A 27 -6.12 2.86 -11.07
C ILE A 27 -7.08 3.62 -12.00
N ARG A 28 -6.97 4.94 -12.04
CA ARG A 28 -7.80 5.80 -12.91
C ARG A 28 -7.56 5.50 -14.39
N ASP A 29 -6.29 5.40 -14.78
CA ASP A 29 -5.90 5.15 -16.17
C ASP A 29 -6.35 3.76 -16.62
N PHE A 30 -6.20 2.76 -15.73
CA PHE A 30 -6.70 1.42 -15.98
C PHE A 30 -8.23 1.40 -16.16
N TYR A 31 -8.97 2.07 -15.28
CA TYR A 31 -10.42 2.15 -15.39
C TYR A 31 -10.87 2.81 -16.70
N GLU A 32 -10.26 3.94 -17.09
CA GLU A 32 -10.59 4.62 -18.35
C GLU A 32 -10.25 3.74 -19.57
N GLN A 33 -9.16 2.98 -19.53
CA GLN A 33 -8.82 2.02 -20.58
C GLN A 33 -9.90 0.93 -20.72
N VAL A 34 -10.34 0.34 -19.62
CA VAL A 34 -11.41 -0.68 -19.61
C VAL A 34 -12.73 -0.07 -20.08
N ARG A 35 -13.10 1.09 -19.56
CA ARG A 35 -14.33 1.81 -19.93
C ARG A 35 -14.37 2.17 -21.41
N HIS A 36 -13.30 2.77 -21.93
CA HIS A 36 -13.20 3.14 -23.34
C HIS A 36 -13.25 1.90 -24.26
N SER A 37 -12.51 0.85 -23.91
CA SER A 37 -12.50 -0.40 -24.68
C SER A 37 -13.87 -1.07 -24.70
N GLY A 38 -14.54 -1.13 -23.54
CA GLY A 38 -15.87 -1.71 -23.43
C GLY A 38 -16.94 -0.91 -24.16
N GLN A 39 -16.92 0.42 -24.05
CA GLN A 39 -17.80 1.31 -24.81
C GLN A 39 -17.59 1.16 -26.31
N LEU A 40 -16.32 1.10 -26.76
CA LEU A 40 -16.02 0.89 -28.16
C LEU A 40 -16.57 -0.45 -28.63
N LEU A 41 -16.49 -1.52 -27.84
CA LEU A 41 -17.07 -2.83 -28.18
C LEU A 41 -18.60 -2.90 -28.00
N GLY A 42 -19.23 -1.88 -27.41
CA GLY A 42 -20.68 -1.85 -27.17
C GLY A 42 -21.12 -2.62 -25.93
N PHE A 43 -20.21 -2.86 -24.97
CA PHE A 43 -20.53 -3.53 -23.72
C PHE A 43 -21.25 -2.61 -22.74
N GLY A 44 -22.17 -3.21 -21.97
CA GLY A 44 -22.87 -2.53 -20.89
C GLY A 44 -21.98 -2.25 -19.69
N ARG A 45 -22.45 -1.36 -18.81
CA ARG A 45 -21.72 -0.94 -17.60
C ARG A 45 -21.35 -2.12 -16.69
N GLU A 46 -22.21 -3.12 -16.57
CA GLU A 46 -21.95 -4.31 -15.73
C GLU A 46 -20.75 -5.12 -16.24
N VAL A 47 -20.63 -5.31 -17.55
CA VAL A 47 -19.52 -6.04 -18.17
C VAL A 47 -18.22 -5.25 -18.01
N ILE A 48 -18.29 -3.92 -18.16
CA ILE A 48 -17.16 -3.01 -17.92
C ILE A 48 -16.71 -3.09 -16.46
N ALA A 49 -17.64 -3.00 -15.51
CA ALA A 49 -17.34 -3.11 -14.08
C ALA A 49 -16.74 -4.49 -13.75
N HIS A 50 -17.32 -5.57 -14.25
CA HIS A 50 -16.81 -6.92 -14.01
C HIS A 50 -15.38 -7.09 -14.56
N GLN A 51 -15.09 -6.58 -15.76
CA GLN A 51 -13.72 -6.62 -16.30
C GLN A 51 -12.75 -5.76 -15.49
N PHE A 52 -13.19 -4.60 -15.00
CA PHE A 52 -12.39 -3.76 -14.12
C PHE A 52 -12.01 -4.53 -12.84
N TYR A 53 -12.97 -5.09 -12.10
CA TYR A 53 -12.71 -5.88 -10.90
C TYR A 53 -11.77 -7.06 -11.16
N ARG A 54 -11.98 -7.78 -12.26
CA ARG A 54 -11.16 -8.94 -12.64
C ARG A 54 -9.72 -8.58 -12.99
N GLY A 55 -9.50 -7.39 -13.54
CA GLY A 55 -8.19 -6.94 -13.99
C GLY A 55 -7.40 -6.15 -12.94
N LEU A 56 -7.95 -5.87 -11.76
CA LEU A 56 -7.23 -5.19 -10.68
C LEU A 56 -5.92 -5.90 -10.32
N ASN A 57 -4.92 -5.12 -9.91
CA ASN A 57 -3.74 -5.69 -9.28
C ASN A 57 -4.06 -6.18 -7.85
N GLU A 58 -3.14 -6.92 -7.24
CA GLU A 58 -3.38 -7.54 -5.93
C GLU A 58 -3.68 -6.50 -4.83
N GLU A 59 -2.92 -5.40 -4.81
CA GLU A 59 -3.09 -4.34 -3.81
C GLU A 59 -4.48 -3.72 -3.88
N ASN A 60 -4.91 -3.27 -5.06
CA ASN A 60 -6.22 -2.65 -5.23
C ASN A 60 -7.36 -3.68 -5.14
N THR A 61 -7.11 -4.96 -5.43
CA THR A 61 -8.08 -6.03 -5.17
C THR A 61 -8.39 -6.14 -3.68
N LEU A 62 -7.37 -6.12 -2.83
CA LEU A 62 -7.56 -6.20 -1.39
C LEU A 62 -8.26 -4.95 -0.84
N GLU A 63 -7.89 -3.75 -1.31
CA GLU A 63 -8.56 -2.53 -0.86
C GLU A 63 -10.01 -2.45 -1.36
N ALA A 64 -10.29 -2.87 -2.59
CA ALA A 64 -11.65 -2.96 -3.12
C ALA A 64 -12.52 -3.92 -2.31
N GLN A 65 -11.98 -5.05 -1.85
CA GLN A 65 -12.70 -5.98 -0.96
C GLN A 65 -12.99 -5.40 0.42
N ARG A 66 -12.15 -4.47 0.91
CA ARG A 66 -12.34 -3.79 2.19
C ARG A 66 -13.37 -2.66 2.11
N SER A 67 -13.48 -2.02 0.95
CA SER A 67 -14.51 -1.02 0.65
C SER A 67 -15.90 -1.66 0.56
N ARG A 68 -16.54 -1.86 1.71
CA ARG A 68 -17.90 -2.44 1.80
C ARG A 68 -19.01 -1.53 1.27
N ASP A 69 -18.73 -0.24 1.11
CA ASP A 69 -19.75 0.78 0.85
C ASP A 69 -19.82 1.25 -0.62
N ASP A 70 -18.84 0.90 -1.44
CA ASP A 70 -18.78 1.35 -2.83
C ASP A 70 -19.69 0.50 -3.71
N ARG A 71 -20.95 0.94 -3.87
CA ARG A 71 -21.92 0.28 -4.77
C ARG A 71 -21.71 0.64 -6.24
N ASP A 72 -20.98 1.72 -6.52
CA ASP A 72 -20.65 2.17 -7.87
C ASP A 72 -19.16 2.04 -8.13
N VAL A 73 -18.81 1.54 -9.32
CA VAL A 73 -17.43 1.32 -9.73
C VAL A 73 -16.66 2.63 -9.85
N GLU A 74 -17.31 3.71 -10.26
CA GLU A 74 -16.70 5.04 -10.37
C GLU A 74 -16.29 5.58 -8.99
N GLN A 75 -17.17 5.40 -8.00
CA GLN A 75 -16.89 5.79 -6.61
C GLN A 75 -15.73 4.97 -6.01
N LEU A 76 -15.68 3.67 -6.32
CA LEU A 76 -14.55 2.83 -5.93
C LEU A 76 -13.24 3.32 -6.57
N VAL A 77 -13.25 3.68 -7.85
CA VAL A 77 -12.06 4.22 -8.55
C VAL A 77 -11.58 5.51 -7.87
N ASP A 78 -12.48 6.42 -7.51
CA ASP A 78 -12.13 7.65 -6.79
C ASP A 78 -11.45 7.34 -5.43
N ASN A 79 -11.99 6.38 -4.69
CA ASN A 79 -11.46 5.97 -3.39
C ASN A 79 -10.08 5.31 -3.53
N LEU A 80 -9.92 4.39 -4.48
CA LEU A 80 -8.66 3.71 -4.77
C LEU A 80 -7.60 4.71 -5.24
N GLU A 81 -7.95 5.67 -6.10
CA GLU A 81 -7.02 6.69 -6.56
C GLU A 81 -6.50 7.55 -5.39
N ARG A 82 -7.39 7.92 -4.47
CA ARG A 82 -6.99 8.64 -3.25
C ARG A 82 -6.04 7.79 -2.39
N LEU A 83 -6.28 6.49 -2.29
CA LEU A 83 -5.43 5.56 -1.54
C LEU A 83 -4.04 5.42 -2.19
N GLU A 84 -3.97 5.25 -3.52
CA GLU A 84 -2.70 5.20 -4.26
C GLU A 84 -1.87 6.47 -4.01
N ARG A 85 -2.49 7.65 -4.08
CA ARG A 85 -1.83 8.93 -3.79
C ARG A 85 -1.32 8.99 -2.34
N THR A 86 -2.15 8.66 -1.37
CA THR A 86 -1.79 8.69 0.06
C THR A 86 -0.62 7.74 0.35
N LYS A 87 -0.63 6.53 -0.24
CA LYS A 87 0.45 5.55 -0.10
C LYS A 87 1.74 6.02 -0.76
N ALA A 88 1.67 6.62 -1.94
CA ALA A 88 2.82 7.19 -2.63
C ALA A 88 3.47 8.33 -1.80
N GLU A 89 2.65 9.20 -1.22
CA GLU A 89 3.11 10.26 -0.30
C GLU A 89 3.76 9.69 0.95
N MET A 90 3.13 8.72 1.63
CA MET A 90 3.71 8.08 2.82
C MET A 90 5.00 7.31 2.50
N GLY A 91 5.06 6.64 1.36
CA GLY A 91 6.27 5.98 0.87
C GLY A 91 7.39 6.97 0.55
N ALA A 92 7.06 8.15 0.02
CA ALA A 92 8.01 9.24 -0.19
C ALA A 92 8.50 9.84 1.15
N LEU A 93 7.60 10.01 2.14
CA LEU A 93 7.96 10.47 3.47
C LEU A 93 8.85 9.47 4.21
N SER A 94 8.58 8.17 4.11
CA SER A 94 9.43 7.13 4.71
C SER A 94 10.82 7.09 4.07
N ARG A 95 10.91 7.21 2.74
CA ARG A 95 12.20 7.31 2.03
C ARG A 95 12.99 8.58 2.40
N ARG A 96 12.31 9.70 2.61
CA ARG A 96 12.95 10.93 3.12
C ARG A 96 13.47 10.72 4.54
N LYS A 97 12.69 10.09 5.43
CA LYS A 97 13.12 9.77 6.80
C LYS A 97 14.32 8.85 6.83
N THR A 98 14.40 7.82 5.98
CA THR A 98 15.59 6.94 5.91
C THR A 98 16.81 7.63 5.31
N SER A 99 16.64 8.61 4.40
CA SER A 99 17.75 9.43 3.91
C SER A 99 18.43 10.24 5.02
N TYR A 100 17.70 10.71 6.03
CA TYR A 100 18.28 11.42 7.18
C TYR A 100 19.11 10.52 8.12
N TYR A 101 18.98 9.19 8.01
CA TYR A 101 19.73 8.22 8.82
C TYR A 101 20.81 7.46 8.02
N LEU A 102 20.96 7.73 6.72
CA LEU A 102 21.94 7.06 5.84
C LEU A 102 23.14 7.92 5.46
N ASP A 103 23.17 9.20 5.85
CA ASP A 103 24.42 9.96 5.91
C ASP A 103 25.10 9.67 7.25
N PRO A 104 26.15 8.83 7.32
CA PRO A 104 27.04 8.88 8.46
C PRO A 104 27.63 10.31 8.50
N PRO A 105 27.61 11.01 9.63
CA PRO A 105 28.35 12.25 9.79
C PRO A 105 29.79 11.99 9.36
N LYS A 106 30.33 12.81 8.45
CA LYS A 106 31.74 12.74 8.07
C LYS A 106 32.59 12.88 9.33
N GLU A 107 33.14 11.76 9.80
CA GLU A 107 34.10 11.71 10.88
C GLU A 107 35.32 12.54 10.47
N THR A 108 35.45 13.72 11.09
CA THR A 108 36.74 14.39 11.20
C THR A 108 37.56 13.55 12.18
N LYS A 109 38.71 13.05 11.70
CA LYS A 109 39.61 12.22 12.48
C LYS A 109 40.11 12.97 13.72
N THR A 110 39.61 12.59 14.89
CA THR A 110 40.29 12.81 16.17
C THR A 110 40.41 11.47 16.90
N PRO A 111 41.56 11.16 17.53
CA PRO A 111 41.78 9.88 18.20
C PRO A 111 40.69 9.63 19.25
N GLN A 112 40.03 8.47 19.16
CA GLN A 112 38.96 8.06 20.08
C GLN A 112 39.48 7.89 21.51
N GLU A 113 39.01 8.73 22.42
CA GLU A 113 38.80 8.32 23.81
C GLU A 113 37.42 7.64 23.93
N PRO A 114 37.27 6.58 24.74
CA PRO A 114 36.00 5.87 24.86
C PRO A 114 34.90 6.81 25.38
N VAL A 115 33.88 7.05 24.55
CA VAL A 115 32.71 7.85 24.92
C VAL A 115 31.84 7.02 25.87
N THR A 116 31.92 7.32 27.16
CA THR A 116 30.90 6.92 28.13
C THR A 116 29.58 7.56 27.75
N LEU A 117 28.61 6.74 27.34
CA LEU A 117 27.21 7.16 27.18
C LEU A 117 26.70 7.62 28.55
N GLN A 118 26.51 8.92 28.75
CA GLN A 118 25.80 9.44 29.91
C GLN A 118 24.30 9.19 29.69
N THR A 119 23.83 8.04 30.16
CA THR A 119 22.40 7.80 30.39
C THR A 119 21.91 8.76 31.48
N SER A 120 20.81 9.48 31.23
CA SER A 120 20.16 10.24 32.30
C SER A 120 19.61 9.25 33.34
N ALA A 121 19.70 9.61 34.63
CA ALA A 121 19.23 8.77 35.73
C ALA A 121 17.77 8.31 35.54
N ASP A 122 16.95 9.15 34.92
CA ASP A 122 15.55 8.85 34.61
C ASP A 122 15.38 7.66 33.65
N VAL A 123 16.27 7.53 32.65
CA VAL A 123 16.21 6.44 31.66
C VAL A 123 16.66 5.12 32.28
N GLU A 124 17.70 5.14 33.12
CA GLU A 124 18.13 3.96 33.88
C GLU A 124 17.06 3.49 34.86
N GLN A 125 16.41 4.44 35.55
CA GLN A 125 15.36 4.11 36.50
C GLN A 125 14.12 3.53 35.81
N LEU A 126 13.76 4.04 34.63
CA LEU A 126 12.67 3.51 33.81
C LEU A 126 12.97 2.10 33.29
N LEU A 127 14.18 1.88 32.76
CA LEU A 127 14.63 0.57 32.30
C LEU A 127 14.64 -0.46 33.43
N LYS A 128 15.08 -0.05 34.62
CA LYS A 128 15.11 -0.92 35.80
C LYS A 128 13.71 -1.27 36.29
N GLN A 129 12.80 -0.30 36.36
CA GLN A 129 11.40 -0.57 36.68
C GLN A 129 10.76 -1.55 35.70
N GLN A 130 11.02 -1.37 34.40
CA GLN A 130 10.48 -2.26 33.38
C GLN A 130 11.04 -3.68 33.51
N ALA A 131 12.34 -3.82 33.77
CA ALA A 131 12.98 -5.11 33.99
C ALA A 131 12.41 -5.85 35.22
N ASP A 132 12.18 -5.14 36.32
CA ASP A 132 11.61 -5.73 37.55
C ASP A 132 10.18 -6.24 37.34
N VAL A 133 9.37 -5.52 36.56
CA VAL A 133 8.01 -5.95 36.19
C VAL A 133 8.04 -7.25 35.39
N PHE A 134 8.92 -7.33 34.38
CA PHE A 134 9.08 -8.54 33.58
C PHE A 134 9.57 -9.73 34.41
N GLN A 135 10.56 -9.52 35.29
CA GLN A 135 11.06 -10.60 36.16
C GLN A 135 9.98 -11.13 37.10
N LYS A 136 9.13 -10.25 37.64
CA LYS A 136 8.03 -10.67 38.51
C LYS A 136 7.02 -11.53 37.76
N GLN A 137 6.65 -11.13 36.53
CA GLN A 137 5.74 -11.91 35.69
C GLN A 137 6.29 -13.30 35.36
N ILE A 138 7.58 -13.40 35.02
CA ILE A 138 8.24 -14.69 34.76
C ILE A 138 8.20 -15.58 36.01
N ARG A 139 8.51 -15.02 37.18
CA ARG A 139 8.48 -15.77 38.45
C ARG A 139 7.07 -16.24 38.83
N ASP A 140 6.06 -15.42 38.61
CA ASP A 140 4.67 -15.77 38.89
C ASP A 140 4.14 -16.86 37.94
N LEU A 141 4.62 -16.88 36.68
CA LEU A 141 4.32 -17.96 35.74
C LEU A 141 5.00 -19.28 36.14
N GLN A 142 6.26 -19.24 36.58
CA GLN A 142 6.98 -20.43 37.06
C GLN A 142 6.34 -21.03 38.32
N LYS A 143 5.89 -20.20 39.27
CA LYS A 143 5.18 -20.69 40.46
C LYS A 143 3.85 -21.37 40.15
N LYS A 144 3.15 -20.91 39.10
CA LYS A 144 1.90 -21.54 38.64
C LYS A 144 2.12 -22.89 37.97
N THR A 145 3.27 -23.11 37.35
CA THR A 145 3.60 -24.40 36.72
C THR A 145 4.08 -25.46 37.71
N ASP A 146 4.64 -25.06 38.86
CA ASP A 146 5.16 -25.99 39.87
C ASP A 146 4.13 -26.43 40.94
N SER A 147 2.91 -25.87 40.92
CA SER A 147 1.83 -26.19 41.89
C SER A 147 0.71 -27.05 41.30
N SER A 148 1.00 -27.80 40.22
CA SER A 148 0.03 -28.71 39.57
C SER A 148 0.53 -30.14 39.48
#